data_AF-A0A2T2RWU8-F1
#
_entry.id   AF-A0A2T2RWU8-F1
#
_cell.length_a   1.000
_cell.length_b   1.000
_cell.length_c   1.000
_cell.angle_alpha   90.00
_cell.angle_beta   90.00
_cell.angle_gamma   90.00
#
_symmetry.space_group_name_H-M   'P 1'
#
loop_
_entity.id
_entity.type
_entity.pdbx_description
1 polymer ?
#
loop_
_entity_poly.entity_id
_entity_poly.type
_entity_poly.pdbx_seq_one_letter_code
_entity_poly.pdbx_strand_id
1 'polypeptide(L)' 'MQCSSCQHTDSRVLESRSTEGGQSVRRRRECLRCKHRFTTYERIEFVPITV' A
#
# COMPACT_ATOMS: atom_id res chain seq x y z
N MET A 1 -5.85 -5.33 0.97
CA MET A 1 -6.05 -3.86 0.87
C MET A 1 -7.31 -3.65 0.06
N GLN A 2 -8.38 -3.25 0.73
CA GLN A 2 -9.72 -3.19 0.15
C GLN A 2 -9.83 -2.06 -0.87
N CYS A 3 -10.40 -2.34 -2.04
CA CYS A 3 -10.64 -1.34 -3.06
C CYS A 3 -11.73 -0.36 -2.60
N SER A 4 -11.43 0.94 -2.53
CA SER A 4 -12.36 1.99 -2.13
C SER A 4 -13.59 2.13 -3.05
N SER A 5 -13.49 1.71 -4.31
CA SER A 5 -14.58 1.81 -5.28
C SER A 5 -15.57 0.64 -5.24
N CYS A 6 -15.11 -0.59 -5.03
CA CYS A 6 -15.96 -1.80 -5.12
C CYS A 6 -15.86 -2.73 -3.91
N GLN A 7 -15.13 -2.32 -2.88
CA GLN A 7 -14.86 -3.06 -1.64
C GLN A 7 -14.23 -4.45 -1.81
N HIS A 8 -13.72 -4.77 -3.00
CA HIS A 8 -13.03 -6.03 -3.26
C HIS A 8 -11.64 -6.05 -2.62
N THR A 9 -11.24 -7.21 -2.10
CA THR A 9 -9.97 -7.39 -1.36
C THR A 9 -8.77 -7.69 -2.26
N ASP A 10 -9.00 -8.22 -3.47
CA ASP A 10 -7.93 -8.52 -4.41
C ASP A 10 -7.50 -7.31 -5.23
N SER A 11 -6.20 -7.04 -5.15
CA SER A 11 -5.54 -5.96 -5.87
C SER A 11 -4.15 -6.41 -6.30
N ARG A 12 -3.74 -6.03 -7.51
CA ARG A 12 -2.40 -6.26 -8.04
C ARG A 12 -1.52 -5.05 -7.76
N VAL A 13 -0.29 -5.28 -7.31
CA VAL A 13 0.73 -4.22 -7.19
C VAL A 13 1.32 -3.95 -8.59
N LEU A 14 1.27 -2.70 -9.03
CA LEU A 14 1.81 -2.25 -10.31
C LEU A 14 3.22 -1.67 -10.16
N GLU A 15 3.43 -0.84 -9.14
CA GLU A 15 4.69 -0.14 -8.92
C GLU A 15 4.92 0.02 -7.42
N SER A 16 6.15 -0.16 -6.97
CA SER A 16 6.57 0.13 -5.59
C SER A 16 7.72 1.13 -5.63
N ARG A 17 7.61 2.21 -4.86
CA ARG A 17 8.67 3.20 -4.68
C ARG A 17 8.94 3.39 -3.19
N SER A 18 10.21 3.29 -2.81
CA SER A 18 10.68 3.64 -1.47
C SER A 18 10.90 5.15 -1.41
N THR A 19 10.45 5.83 -0.36
CA THR A 19 10.77 7.25 -0.16
C THR A 19 12.14 7.40 0.50
N GLU A 20 12.85 8.49 0.21
CA GLU A 20 14.19 8.76 0.74
C GLU A 20 14.24 8.61 2.27
N GLY A 21 15.20 7.80 2.74
CA GLY A 21 15.36 7.42 4.14
C GLY A 21 14.75 6.07 4.53
N GLY A 22 14.09 5.34 3.62
CA GLY A 22 13.57 3.99 3.89
C GLY A 22 12.39 3.93 4.86
N GLN A 23 11.89 5.08 5.33
CA GLN A 23 10.87 5.17 6.36
C GLN A 23 9.45 4.87 5.84
N SER A 24 9.25 4.88 4.53
CA SER A 24 7.94 4.64 3.93
C SER A 24 8.06 4.02 2.53
N VAL A 25 7.10 3.16 2.21
CA VAL A 25 6.97 2.49 0.92
C VAL A 25 5.63 2.87 0.31
N ARG A 26 5.67 3.52 -0.86
CA ARG A 26 4.48 3.84 -1.65
C ARG A 26 4.26 2.75 -2.69
N ARG A 27 3.09 2.10 -2.66
CA ARG A 27 2.71 1.05 -3.62
C ARG A 27 1.50 1.47 -4.45
N ARG A 28 1.64 1.53 -5.77
CA ARG A 28 0.53 1.72 -6.71
C ARG A 28 -0.13 0.37 -6.97
N ARG A 29 -1.44 0.29 -6.75
CA ARG A 29 -2.24 -0.93 -6.86
C ARG A 29 -3.38 -0.74 -7.85
N GLU A 30 -3.80 -1.84 -8.47
CA GLU A 30 -4.97 -1.92 -9.35
C GLU A 30 -5.91 -3.02 -8.84
N CYS A 31 -7.19 -2.70 -8.69
CA CYS A 31 -8.21 -3.67 -8.31
C CYS A 31 -8.45 -4.68 -9.46
N LEU A 32 -8.41 -5.98 -9.16
CA LEU A 32 -8.63 -7.01 -10.18
C LEU A 32 -10.08 -7.11 -10.67
N ARG A 33 -11.04 -6.59 -9.89
CA ARG A 33 -12.47 -6.62 -10.22
C ARG A 33 -12.94 -5.41 -11.03
N CYS A 34 -12.66 -4.19 -10.56
CA CYS A 34 -13.13 -2.96 -11.21
C CYS A 34 -12.02 -2.18 -11.95
N LYS A 35 -10.77 -2.68 -11.96
CA LYS A 35 -9.60 -2.01 -12.56
C LYS A 35 -9.29 -0.61 -11.99
N HIS A 36 -9.89 -0.25 -10.85
CA HIS A 36 -9.61 1.01 -10.18
C HIS A 36 -8.17 1.04 -9.63
N ARG A 37 -7.46 2.13 -9.90
CA ARG A 37 -6.06 2.32 -9.49
C ARG A 37 -5.99 3.21 -8.26
N PHE A 38 -5.33 2.73 -7.22
CA PHE A 38 -5.15 3.45 -5.96
C PHE A 38 -3.72 3.31 -5.44
N THR A 39 -3.34 4.17 -4.50
CA THR A 39 -1.98 4.15 -3.94
C THR A 39 -2.05 3.91 -2.45
N THR A 40 -1.18 3.04 -1.94
CA THR A 40 -1.10 2.71 -0.52
C THR A 40 0.27 3.09 0.01
N TYR A 41 0.31 3.56 1.25
CA TYR A 41 1.54 3.93 1.93
C TYR A 41 1.72 2.97 3.10
N GLU A 42 2.83 2.25 3.11
CA GLU A 42 3.28 1.49 4.27
C GLU A 42 4.37 2.32 4.94
N ARG A 43 4.16 2.69 6.20
CA ARG A 43 5.15 3.38 7.02
C ARG A 43 5.82 2.35 7.93
N ILE A 44 7.14 2.43 8.06
CA ILE A 44 7.86 1.64 9.06
C ILE A 44 7.71 2.37 10.39
N GLU A 45 6.91 1.82 11.30
CA GLU A 45 6.83 2.31 12.68
C GLU A 45 7.89 1.63 13.53
N PHE A 46 8.81 2.41 14.09
CA PHE A 46 9.71 1.93 15.13
C PHE A 46 8.97 2.00 16.47
N VAL A 47 8.49 0.86 16.96
CA VAL A 47 7.95 0.74 18.31
C VAL A 47 9.10 0.35 19.24
N PRO A 48 9.57 1.23 20.14
CA PRO A 48 10.59 0.85 21.10
C PRO A 48 10.01 -0.18 22.07
N ILE A 49 10.60 -1.37 22.09
CA ILE A 49 10.36 -2.38 23.12
C ILE A 49 11.02 -1.92 24.43
N THR A 50 10.22 -1.44 25.36
CA THR A 50 10.62 -1.25 26.76
C THR A 50 10.52 -2.59 27.48
N VAL A 51 11.65 -3.07 28.01
CA VAL A 51 11.76 -4.26 28.89
C VAL A 51 11.68 -3.82 30.35
#